data_AF-A0A7V8YU98-F1
#
_entry.id   AF-A0A7V8YU98-F1
#
_cell.length_a   1.000
_cell.length_b   1.000
_cell.length_c   1.000
_cell.angle_alpha   90.00
_cell.angle_beta   90.00
_cell.angle_gamma   90.00
#
_symmetry.space_group_name_H-M   'P 1'
#
loop_
_entity.id
_entity.type
_entity.pdbx_description
1 polymer ?
#
loop_
_entity_poly.entity_id
_entity_poly.type
_entity_poly.pdbx_seq_one_letter_code
_entity_poly.pdbx_strand_id
1 'polypeptide(L)' 'MSTLVFLEHHFSESGDGELQKGSLGILAKAAQLGGEVAGVVLGSGVAELAAGAGR' A
#
# COMPACT_ATOMS: atom_id res chain seq x y z
N MET A 1 5.89 15.77 -10.75
CA MET A 1 6.47 15.30 -9.47
C MET A 1 6.02 13.86 -9.28
N SER A 2 6.88 12.98 -8.77
CA SER A 2 6.54 11.58 -8.50
C SER A 2 6.29 11.42 -6.99
N THR A 3 5.27 10.66 -6.61
CA THR A 3 4.88 10.43 -5.20
C THR A 3 4.98 8.95 -4.88
N LEU A 4 5.73 8.62 -3.83
CA LEU A 4 5.78 7.28 -3.27
C LEU A 4 4.99 7.24 -1.97
N VAL A 5 4.02 6.33 -1.87
CA VAL A 5 3.17 6.16 -0.70
C VAL A 5 3.49 4.84 -0.02
N PHE A 6 3.94 4.89 1.22
CA PHE A 6 4.08 3.69 2.04
C PHE A 6 2.70 3.14 2.40
N LEU A 7 2.50 1.87 2.08
CA LEU A 7 1.29 1.11 2.38
C LEU A 7 1.56 0.23 3.60
N GLU A 8 1.12 0.72 4.75
CA GLU A 8 1.23 0.01 6.01
C GLU A 8 0.42 -1.28 5.97
N HIS A 9 0.96 -2.34 6.56
CA HIS A 9 0.29 -3.63 6.69
C HIS A 9 0.59 -4.28 8.04
N HIS A 10 -0.27 -5.23 8.42
CA HIS A 10 -0.12 -6.08 9.60
C HIS A 10 -0.33 -7.54 9.19
N PHE A 11 0.42 -8.44 9.82
CA PHE A 11 0.21 -9.88 9.69
C PHE A 11 -0.51 -10.39 10.94
N SER A 12 -1.54 -11.21 10.73
CA SER A 12 -2.20 -11.95 11.81
C SER A 12 -1.30 -13.07 12.34
N GLU A 13 -1.70 -13.66 13.47
CA GLU A 13 -1.08 -14.89 13.97
C GLU A 13 -1.21 -16.08 13.00
N SER A 14 -2.23 -16.08 12.14
CA SER A 14 -2.41 -17.06 11.05
C SER A 14 -1.50 -16.81 9.84
N GLY A 15 -0.76 -15.69 9.83
CA GLY A 15 0.14 -15.32 8.73
C GLY A 15 -0.56 -14.61 7.57
N ASP A 16 -1.82 -14.21 7.74
CA ASP A 16 -2.55 -13.44 6.74
C ASP A 16 -2.17 -11.96 6.85
N GLY A 17 -1.75 -11.35 5.74
CA GLY A 17 -1.40 -9.94 5.67
C GLY A 17 -2.60 -9.06 5.30
N GLU A 18 -2.78 -7.93 5.97
CA GLU A 18 -3.81 -6.93 5.65
C GLU A 18 -3.22 -5.53 5.49
N LEU A 19 -3.52 -4.89 4.36
CA LEU A 19 -3.20 -3.47 4.13
C LEU A 19 -4.08 -2.58 5.00
N GLN A 20 -3.47 -1.60 5.66
CA GLN A 20 -4.19 -0.65 6.49
C GLN A 20 -4.97 0.34 5.63
N LYS A 21 -6.29 0.45 5.89
CA LYS A 21 -7.20 1.35 5.17
C LYS A 21 -6.73 2.80 5.15
N GLY A 22 -6.12 3.27 6.23
CA GLY A 22 -5.56 4.63 6.31
C GLY A 22 -4.52 4.88 5.20
N SER A 23 -3.59 3.95 5.01
CA SER A 23 -2.55 4.06 3.99
C SER A 23 -3.11 3.99 2.56
N LEU A 24 -4.13 3.16 2.32
CA LEU A 24 -4.85 3.12 1.04
C LEU A 24 -5.58 4.44 0.73
N GLY A 25 -6.15 5.09 1.76
CA GLY A 25 -6.73 6.43 1.64
C GLY A 25 -5.70 7.47 1.19
N ILE A 26 -4.47 7.40 1.71
CA ILE A 26 -3.38 8.28 1.28
C ILE A 26 -2.99 8.02 -0.17
N LEU A 27 -2.92 6.76 -0.60
CA LEU A 27 -2.65 6.42 -2.00
C LEU A 27 -3.70 7.05 -2.94
N ALA A 28 -4.98 6.94 -2.58
CA ALA A 28 -6.07 7.56 -3.33
C ALA A 28 -5.98 9.09 -3.37
N LYS A 29 -5.52 9.74 -2.29
CA LYS A 29 -5.28 11.19 -2.26
C LYS A 29 -4.06 11.59 -3.08
N ALA A 30 -2.98 10.83 -3.03
CA ALA A 30 -1.78 11.08 -3.82
C ALA A 30 -2.09 11.06 -5.33
N ALA A 31 -2.96 10.15 -5.78
CA ALA A 31 -3.42 10.09 -7.18
C ALA A 31 -4.12 11.39 -7.64
N GLN A 32 -4.67 12.18 -6.73
CA GLN A 32 -5.34 13.45 -7.04
C GLN A 32 -4.35 14.62 -7.25
N LEU A 33 -3.07 14.46 -6.89
CA LEU A 33 -2.06 15.53 -6.97
C LEU A 33 -1.56 15.81 -8.40
N GLY A 34 -1.91 14.96 -9.37
CA GLY A 34 -1.45 15.08 -10.75
C GLY A 34 0.03 14.74 -10.88
N GLY A 35 0.33 13.50 -11.27
CA GLY A 35 1.70 13.02 -11.39
C GLY A 35 1.77 11.50 -11.31
N GLU A 36 2.98 10.97 -11.38
CA GLU A 36 3.21 9.55 -11.14
C GLU A 36 3.04 9.25 -9.64
N VAL A 37 2.33 8.16 -9.34
CA VAL A 37 2.11 7.69 -7.97
C VAL A 37 2.40 6.21 -7.90
N ALA A 38 3.22 5.80 -6.94
CA ALA A 38 3.51 4.41 -6.64
C ALA A 38 3.21 4.10 -5.16
N GLY A 39 2.62 2.94 -4.91
CA GLY A 39 2.49 2.38 -3.56
C GLY A 39 3.67 1.45 -3.25
N VAL A 40 4.19 1.49 -2.03
CA VAL A 40 5.27 0.59 -1.57
C VAL A 40 4.85 -0.14 -0.30
N VAL A 41 4.94 -1.47 -0.34
CA VAL A 41 4.76 -2.37 0.82
C VAL A 41 6.15 -2.87 1.23
N LEU A 42 6.49 -2.80 2.51
CA LEU A 42 7.82 -3.18 3.03
C LEU A 42 7.70 -4.28 4.07
N GLY A 43 8.38 -5.41 3.86
CA GLY A 43 8.38 -6.53 4.81
C GLY A 43 8.67 -7.87 4.13
N SER A 44 8.65 -8.94 4.93
CA SER A 44 8.77 -10.31 4.44
C SER A 44 7.42 -10.86 3.99
N GLY A 45 7.39 -11.64 2.91
CA GLY A 45 6.16 -12.30 2.45
C GLY A 45 5.09 -11.36 1.88
N VAL A 46 5.43 -10.11 1.55
CA VAL A 46 4.45 -9.07 1.17
C VAL A 46 4.09 -9.03 -0.33
N ALA A 47 4.63 -9.92 -1.15
CA ALA A 47 4.47 -9.86 -2.61
C ALA A 47 3.00 -9.92 -3.06
N GLU A 48 2.25 -10.91 -2.56
CA GLU A 48 0.82 -11.06 -2.86
C GLU A 48 -0.01 -9.92 -2.26
N LEU A 49 0.39 -9.41 -1.09
CA LEU A 49 -0.28 -8.28 -0.46
C LEU A 49 -0.11 -7.00 -1.28
N ALA A 50 1.09 -6.76 -1.81
CA ALA A 50 1.39 -5.64 -2.70
C ALA A 50 0.63 -5.73 -4.02
N ALA A 51 0.49 -6.93 -4.61
CA ALA A 51 -0.31 -7.14 -5.81
C ALA A 51 -1.79 -6.81 -5.61
N GLY A 52 -2.28 -6.91 -4.37
CA GLY A 52 -3.64 -6.53 -4.01
C GLY A 52 -3.87 -5.03 -3.80
N ALA A 53 -2.80 -4.22 -3.75
CA ALA A 53 -2.90 -2.78 -3.50
C ALA A 53 -3.47 -2.04 -4.73
N GLY A 54 -4.46 -1.19 -4.51
CA GLY A 54 -5.07 -0.37 -5.58
C GLY A 54 -6.15 -1.06 -6.41
N ARG A 55 -6.61 -2.25 -5.99
CA ARG A 55 -7.89 -2.82 -6.45
C ARG A 55 -9.08 -2.00 -5.96
#